data_AF-A0A0C1W4A7-F1
#
_entry.id   AF-A0A0C1W4A7-F1
#
_cell.length_a   1.000
_cell.length_b   1.000
_cell.length_c   1.000
_cell.angle_alpha   90.00
_cell.angle_beta   90.00
_cell.angle_gamma   90.00
#
_symmetry.space_group_name_H-M   'P 1'
#
loop_
_entity.id
_entity.type
_entity.pdbx_description
1 polymer ?
#
loop_
_entity_poly.entity_id
_entity_poly.type
_entity_poly.pdbx_seq_one_letter_code
_entity_poly.pdbx_strand_id
1 'polypeptide(L)'
;MKYLSPIILLLLVGCSNTAPPSGNDSMEWKQYGMQRAEAGDTKLSMQEFNKDDELYMAYSNGYESGRANYCAQDAFTLGESRRYYRGICDDLDDRFRREYELGRTAKGSKRY
;
A
#
# COMPACT_ATOMS: atom_id res chain seq x y z
N MET A 1 -9.69 -11.71 46.88
CA MET A 1 -8.56 -11.57 45.93
C MET A 1 -8.98 -10.57 44.86
N LYS A 2 -8.29 -9.43 44.79
CA LYS A 2 -8.63 -8.28 43.97
C LYS A 2 -8.07 -8.52 42.56
N TYR A 3 -8.92 -8.82 41.58
CA TYR A 3 -8.46 -9.07 40.21
C TYR A 3 -7.95 -7.77 39.59
N LEU A 4 -6.64 -7.74 39.33
CA LEU A 4 -5.93 -6.70 38.60
C LEU A 4 -6.51 -6.59 37.18
N SER A 5 -6.99 -5.39 36.83
CA SER A 5 -7.43 -5.04 35.49
C SER A 5 -6.21 -4.97 34.55
N PRO A 6 -6.20 -5.67 33.40
CA PRO A 6 -5.08 -5.55 32.47
C PRO A 6 -5.24 -4.24 31.68
N ILE A 7 -4.22 -3.40 31.80
CA ILE A 7 -4.03 -2.18 31.02
C ILE A 7 -4.02 -2.55 29.54
N ILE A 8 -4.98 -2.02 28.79
CA ILE A 8 -5.08 -2.12 27.33
C ILE A 8 -3.90 -1.32 26.73
N LEU A 9 -2.92 -2.02 26.15
CA LEU A 9 -1.92 -1.40 25.30
C LEU A 9 -2.59 -0.94 23.99
N LEU A 10 -2.86 0.35 23.89
CA LEU A 10 -3.16 1.02 22.62
C LEU A 10 -1.86 1.16 21.81
N LEU A 11 -1.60 0.23 20.88
CA LEU A 11 -0.57 0.41 19.87
C LEU A 11 -1.05 1.46 18.86
N LEU A 12 -0.57 2.68 19.03
CA LEU A 12 -0.70 3.76 18.05
C LEU A 12 0.22 3.46 16.85
N VAL A 13 -0.20 2.61 15.93
CA VAL A 13 0.43 2.49 14.60
C VAL A 13 -0.01 3.67 13.74
N GLY A 14 0.70 4.79 13.88
CA GLY A 14 0.46 6.04 13.15
C GLY A 14 1.66 6.46 12.28
N CYS A 15 1.34 6.84 11.04
CA CYS A 15 2.19 7.33 9.94
C CYS A 15 2.89 6.25 9.09
N SER A 16 2.13 5.60 8.20
CA SER A 16 2.64 4.73 7.14
C SER A 16 3.24 5.56 6.00
N ASN A 17 4.46 6.03 6.19
CA ASN A 17 5.36 6.34 5.07
C ASN A 17 6.60 5.49 5.32
N THR A 18 6.67 4.34 4.67
CA THR A 18 7.77 3.40 4.89
C THR A 18 9.03 4.02 4.30
N ALA A 19 10.02 4.27 5.15
CA ALA A 19 11.31 4.72 4.69
C ALA A 19 11.97 3.57 3.91
N PRO A 20 12.68 3.85 2.81
CA PRO A 20 13.47 2.82 2.15
C PRO A 20 14.55 2.29 3.12
N PRO A 21 14.82 0.98 3.13
CA PRO A 21 15.93 0.41 3.88
C PRO A 21 17.26 1.06 3.49
N SER A 22 18.19 1.13 4.44
CA SER A 22 19.54 1.68 4.19
C SER A 22 20.58 0.60 3.86
N GLY A 23 20.33 -0.65 4.28
CA GLY A 23 21.24 -1.78 4.15
C GLY A 23 21.08 -2.57 2.84
N ASN A 24 21.78 -3.71 2.80
CA ASN A 24 21.76 -4.67 1.69
C ASN A 24 21.02 -5.97 2.06
N ASP A 25 20.08 -5.90 3.00
CA ASP A 25 19.26 -7.05 3.38
C ASP A 25 18.09 -7.20 2.40
N SER A 26 18.12 -8.26 1.60
CA SER A 26 17.07 -8.55 0.61
C SER A 26 15.69 -8.74 1.24
N MET A 27 15.60 -9.21 2.49
CA MET A 27 14.33 -9.35 3.20
C MET A 27 13.73 -7.98 3.54
N GLU A 28 14.56 -7.03 4.00
CA GLU A 28 14.12 -5.65 4.27
C GLU A 28 13.60 -4.98 2.99
N TRP A 29 14.31 -5.17 1.88
CA TRP A 29 13.90 -4.62 0.58
C TRP A 29 12.61 -5.25 0.05
N LYS A 30 12.44 -6.57 0.21
CA LYS A 30 11.19 -7.25 -0.10
C LYS A 30 10.03 -6.71 0.73
N GLN A 31 10.22 -6.57 2.04
CA GLN A 31 9.19 -6.03 2.92
C GLN A 31 8.83 -4.59 2.56
N TYR A 32 9.83 -3.76 2.24
CA TYR A 32 9.64 -2.40 1.77
C TYR A 32 8.80 -2.34 0.49
N GLY A 33 9.10 -3.17 -0.49
CA GLY A 33 8.33 -3.28 -1.74
C GLY A 33 6.86 -3.60 -1.48
N MET A 34 6.60 -4.60 -0.63
CA MET A 34 5.24 -5.01 -0.25
C MET A 34 4.46 -3.86 0.38
N GLN A 35 5.04 -3.21 1.40
CA GLN A 35 4.39 -2.11 2.11
C GLN A 35 4.13 -0.90 1.20
N ARG A 36 5.07 -0.59 0.30
CA ARG A 36 4.90 0.49 -0.69
C ARG A 36 3.70 0.23 -1.59
N ALA A 37 3.54 -0.99 -2.10
CA ALA A 37 2.39 -1.36 -2.91
C ALA A 37 1.07 -1.34 -2.11
N GLU A 38 1.08 -1.80 -0.87
CA GLU A 38 -0.09 -1.76 0.04
C GLU A 38 -0.50 -0.33 0.43
N ALA A 39 0.44 0.62 0.40
CA ALA A 39 0.17 2.05 0.52
C ALA A 39 -0.43 2.67 -0.76
N GLY A 40 -0.44 1.95 -1.88
CA GLY A 40 -0.94 2.41 -3.16
C GLY A 40 0.08 3.21 -3.99
N ASP A 41 1.37 3.13 -3.65
CA ASP A 41 2.44 3.81 -4.38
C ASP A 41 2.88 3.01 -5.62
N THR A 42 3.31 3.74 -6.66
CA THR A 42 3.84 3.12 -7.88
C THR A 42 5.20 2.46 -7.64
N LYS A 43 5.48 1.44 -8.45
CA LYS A 43 6.75 0.72 -8.43
C LYS A 43 7.88 1.65 -8.82
N LEU A 44 8.99 1.57 -8.10
CA LEU A 44 10.23 2.20 -8.54
C LEU A 44 10.76 1.44 -9.75
N SER A 45 11.14 2.19 -10.78
CA SER A 45 11.99 1.66 -11.84
C SER A 45 13.38 1.31 -11.28
N MET A 46 14.13 0.48 -12.01
CA MET A 46 15.52 0.18 -11.65
C MET A 46 16.36 1.47 -11.49
N GLN A 47 16.13 2.45 -12.37
CA GLN A 47 16.84 3.73 -12.33
C GLN A 47 16.53 4.54 -11.07
N GLU A 48 15.26 4.58 -10.64
CA GLU A 48 14.85 5.27 -9.41
C GLU A 48 15.31 4.53 -8.15
N PHE A 49 15.38 3.20 -8.20
CA PHE A 49 15.80 2.36 -7.08
C PHE A 49 17.28 2.57 -6.71
N ASN A 50 18.15 2.74 -7.72
CA ASN A 50 19.55 3.15 -7.56
C ASN A 50 20.37 2.29 -6.57
N LYS A 51 20.20 0.97 -6.65
CA LYS A 51 20.94 -0.08 -5.93
C LYS A 51 21.22 -1.23 -6.90
N ASP A 52 21.86 -2.30 -6.42
CA ASP A 52 22.15 -3.47 -7.25
C ASP A 52 20.89 -4.26 -7.63
N ASP A 53 21.05 -5.12 -8.65
CA ASP A 53 19.99 -5.91 -9.25
C ASP A 53 19.36 -6.92 -8.29
N GLU A 54 20.13 -7.46 -7.33
CA GLU A 54 19.63 -8.44 -6.36
C GLU A 54 18.64 -7.77 -5.40
N LEU A 55 18.99 -6.60 -4.88
CA LEU A 55 18.10 -5.81 -4.04
C LEU A 55 16.86 -5.34 -4.81
N TYR A 56 17.02 -4.95 -6.07
CA TYR A 56 15.89 -4.58 -6.91
C TYR A 56 14.94 -5.76 -7.14
N MET A 57 15.48 -6.96 -7.39
CA MET A 57 14.68 -8.17 -7.54
C MET A 57 13.91 -8.48 -6.25
N ALA A 58 14.55 -8.35 -5.08
CA ALA A 58 13.88 -8.57 -3.80
C ALA A 58 12.75 -7.57 -3.57
N TYR A 59 13.02 -6.27 -3.76
CA TYR A 59 12.04 -5.20 -3.73
C TYR A 59 10.88 -5.45 -4.70
N SER A 60 11.19 -5.80 -5.95
CA SER A 60 10.24 -6.05 -7.02
C SER A 60 9.29 -7.20 -6.67
N ASN A 61 9.82 -8.32 -6.16
CA ASN A 61 9.01 -9.45 -5.71
C ASN A 61 8.07 -9.07 -4.57
N GLY A 62 8.56 -8.32 -3.58
CA GLY A 62 7.72 -7.79 -2.50
C GLY A 62 6.62 -6.88 -3.01
N TYR A 63 6.97 -5.96 -3.91
CA TYR A 63 6.03 -5.04 -4.55
C TYR A 63 4.91 -5.76 -5.28
N GLU A 64 5.22 -6.79 -6.06
CA GLU A 64 4.19 -7.56 -6.76
C GLU A 64 3.24 -8.28 -5.81
N SER A 65 3.75 -8.82 -4.69
CA SER A 65 2.91 -9.42 -3.65
C SER A 65 1.97 -8.38 -3.01
N GLY A 66 2.50 -7.21 -2.64
CA GLY A 66 1.68 -6.13 -2.06
C GLY A 66 0.69 -5.54 -3.07
N ARG A 67 1.06 -5.49 -4.36
CA ARG A 67 0.20 -5.04 -5.45
C ARG A 67 -0.98 -5.99 -5.63
N ALA A 68 -0.74 -7.30 -5.60
CA ALA A 68 -1.82 -8.27 -5.64
C ALA A 68 -2.81 -8.06 -4.47
N ASN A 69 -2.31 -7.84 -3.26
CA ASN A 69 -3.15 -7.53 -2.09
C ASN A 69 -3.94 -6.23 -2.28
N TYR A 70 -3.26 -5.17 -2.74
CA TYR A 70 -3.89 -3.86 -2.93
C TYR A 70 -4.97 -3.89 -4.00
N CYS A 71 -4.70 -4.52 -5.15
CA CYS A 71 -5.60 -4.60 -6.30
C CYS A 71 -6.72 -5.62 -6.14
N ALA A 72 -6.66 -6.49 -5.12
CA ALA A 72 -7.77 -7.36 -4.74
C ALA A 72 -8.86 -6.62 -3.93
N GLN A 73 -8.61 -5.39 -3.47
CA GLN A 73 -9.60 -4.59 -2.78
C GLN A 73 -10.72 -4.13 -3.73
N ASP A 74 -11.90 -3.88 -3.17
CA ASP A 74 -12.97 -3.21 -3.90
C ASP A 74 -12.61 -1.74 -4.19
N ALA A 75 -12.41 -1.44 -5.48
CA ALA A 75 -11.96 -0.12 -5.92
C ALA A 75 -12.95 1.00 -5.57
N PHE A 76 -14.26 0.73 -5.64
CA PHE A 76 -15.29 1.70 -5.27
C PHE A 76 -15.19 2.09 -3.79
N THR A 77 -15.15 1.10 -2.89
CA THR A 77 -14.99 1.31 -1.44
C THR A 77 -13.67 2.02 -1.10
N LEU A 78 -12.59 1.71 -1.83
CA LEU A 78 -11.32 2.38 -1.71
C LEU A 78 -11.44 3.89 -2.04
N GLY A 79 -12.17 4.21 -3.11
CA GLY A 79 -12.52 5.57 -3.51
C GLY A 79 -13.39 6.31 -2.49
N GLU A 80 -14.44 5.67 -1.98
CA GLU A 80 -15.30 6.22 -0.92
C GLU A 80 -14.51 6.50 0.38
N SER A 81 -13.52 5.67 0.66
CA SER A 81 -12.65 5.82 1.83
C SER A 81 -11.57 6.90 1.65
N ARG A 82 -11.50 7.53 0.47
CA ARG A 82 -10.51 8.59 0.14
C ARG A 82 -9.06 8.13 0.33
N ARG A 83 -8.82 6.82 0.24
CA ARG A 83 -7.46 6.26 0.21
C ARG A 83 -6.82 6.60 -1.13
N TYR A 84 -5.52 6.87 -1.13
CA TYR A 84 -4.80 7.23 -2.35
C TYR A 84 -4.76 6.05 -3.31
N TYR A 85 -4.99 6.35 -4.60
CA TYR A 85 -4.79 5.44 -5.72
C TYR A 85 -3.94 6.15 -6.77
N ARG A 86 -2.78 5.57 -7.10
CA ARG A 86 -1.83 6.15 -8.06
C ARG A 86 -1.73 5.37 -9.37
N GLY A 87 -2.76 4.57 -9.70
CA GLY A 87 -2.77 3.78 -10.93
C GLY A 87 -2.03 2.44 -10.84
N ILE A 88 -1.65 1.99 -9.64
CA ILE A 88 -0.92 0.72 -9.43
C ILE A 88 -1.62 -0.51 -10.04
N CYS A 89 -2.94 -0.45 -10.24
CA CYS A 89 -3.75 -1.55 -10.79
C CYS A 89 -4.17 -1.36 -12.26
N ASP A 90 -3.82 -0.25 -12.92
CA ASP A 90 -4.36 0.08 -14.25
C ASP A 90 -4.00 -0.97 -15.32
N ASP A 91 -2.78 -1.50 -15.24
CA ASP A 91 -2.29 -2.53 -16.18
C ASP A 91 -2.83 -3.94 -15.84
N LEU A 92 -3.48 -4.12 -14.68
CA LEU A 92 -4.02 -5.40 -14.22
C LEU A 92 -5.53 -5.49 -14.46
N ASP A 93 -6.27 -4.41 -14.21
CA ASP A 93 -7.71 -4.29 -14.47
C ASP A 93 -8.03 -2.84 -14.86
N ASP A 94 -8.38 -2.63 -16.13
CA ASP A 94 -8.70 -1.32 -16.71
C ASP A 94 -9.93 -0.66 -16.06
N ARG A 95 -10.76 -1.44 -15.36
CA ARG A 95 -11.95 -0.97 -14.63
C ARG A 95 -11.61 -0.39 -13.28
N PHE A 96 -10.49 -0.79 -12.66
CA PHE A 96 -10.17 -0.44 -11.27
C PHE A 96 -10.19 1.08 -11.06
N ARG A 97 -9.56 1.83 -11.98
CA ARG A 97 -9.57 3.30 -11.96
C ARG A 97 -10.97 3.88 -12.08
N ARG A 98 -11.80 3.34 -12.98
CA ARG A 98 -13.17 3.83 -13.18
C ARG A 98 -14.00 3.67 -11.91
N GLU A 99 -13.96 2.49 -11.30
CA GLU A 99 -14.69 2.18 -10.07
C GLU A 99 -14.19 3.02 -8.88
N TYR A 100 -12.88 3.21 -8.75
CA TYR A 100 -12.29 4.10 -7.75
C TYR A 100 -12.82 5.54 -7.87
N GLU A 101 -12.86 6.09 -9.08
CA GLU A 101 -13.36 7.45 -9.32
C GLU A 101 -14.86 7.58 -9.05
N LEU A 102 -15.65 6.54 -9.36
CA LEU A 102 -17.07 6.47 -9.00
C LEU A 102 -17.26 6.53 -7.47
N GLY A 103 -16.55 5.70 -6.71
CA GLY A 103 -16.61 5.74 -5.25
C GLY A 103 -16.17 7.09 -4.66
N ARG A 104 -15.12 7.68 -5.22
CA ARG A 104 -14.58 8.98 -4.78
C ARG A 104 -15.58 10.13 -4.96
N THR A 105 -16.41 10.07 -6.00
CA THR A 105 -17.42 11.10 -6.33
C THR A 105 -18.78 10.84 -5.68
N ALA A 106 -19.14 9.57 -5.48
CA ALA A 106 -20.40 9.16 -4.84
C ALA A 106 -20.57 9.73 -3.42
N LYS A 107 -19.52 9.66 -2.59
CA LYS A 107 -19.55 10.19 -1.20
C LYS A 107 -19.65 11.73 -1.14
N GLY A 108 -19.21 12.42 -2.18
CA GLY A 108 -19.38 13.87 -2.33
C GLY A 108 -20.78 14.29 -2.75
N SER A 109 -21.54 13.40 -3.41
CA SER A 109 -22.89 13.68 -3.91
C SER A 109 -23.98 13.65 -2.83
N LYS A 110 -23.75 13.02 -1.66
CA LYS A 110 -24.70 12.96 -0.53
C LYS A 110 -24.81 14.28 0.27
N ARG A 111 -24.46 15.42 -0.32
CA ARG A 111 -24.54 16.74 0.31
C ARG A 111 -25.41 17.71 -0.51
N TYR A 112 -26.63 17.32 -0.83
CA TYR A 112 -27.71 18.25 -1.19
C TYR A 112 -29.04 17.70 -0.72
#